data_AF-A0A838PBV9-F1
#
_entry.id   AF-A0A838PBV9-F1
#
_cell.length_a   1.000
_cell.length_b   1.000
_cell.length_c   1.000
_cell.angle_alpha   90.00
_cell.angle_beta   90.00
_cell.angle_gamma   90.00
#
_symmetry.space_group_name_H-M   'P 1'
#
loop_
_entity.id
_entity.type
_entity.pdbx_description
1 polymer ?
#
loop_
_entity_poly.entity_id
_entity_poly.type
_entity_poly.pdbx_seq_one_letter_code
_entity_poly.pdbx_strand_id
1 'polypeptide(L)'
;MKFTRYSKFKGLDVSSINLGDLMEGLSDSLLSSGYDDDYYWTRERRPQDTSLDALRQALLQALMDQDLLDEHRVQEMLAENEGKFKGSALEEMLNQLIERLIEEGYLTLREEQVRQQQQQRGNGNPEISEPLPRNVKFEVTEKGLDFLGYKTLRNLLGSLGKSSFGRHDTPQLSTGVEAAAASKAYEFGDTINLDVNTTLLSAIQREGLKMPLNLEYSDLHVHQCDYQSSCATVVMLDCSHSMILYGEDRFTPAKKVALALAHLIRTQYPGDALKLVLFHDSAEELPLAKLATTQVGPY
;
A
#
# COMPACT_ATOMS: atom_id res chain seq x y z
N MET A 1 10.19 27.87 -30.57
CA MET A 1 9.16 26.84 -30.87
C MET A 1 9.58 25.56 -30.18
N LYS A 2 8.84 25.09 -29.17
CA LYS A 2 9.06 23.76 -28.59
C LYS A 2 8.60 22.73 -29.62
N PHE A 3 9.52 21.93 -30.13
CA PHE A 3 9.19 20.80 -30.99
C PHE A 3 8.70 19.66 -30.11
N THR A 4 7.38 19.47 -30.05
CA THR A 4 6.80 18.27 -29.46
C THR A 4 6.99 17.13 -30.45
N ARG A 5 7.90 16.21 -30.15
CA ARG A 5 8.21 15.06 -30.99
C ARG A 5 7.28 13.92 -30.58
N TYR A 6 6.26 13.64 -31.39
CA TYR A 6 5.36 12.51 -31.16
C TYR A 6 6.06 11.20 -31.56
N SER A 7 6.37 10.36 -30.58
CA SER A 7 6.73 8.96 -30.82
C SER A 7 5.46 8.11 -30.83
N LYS A 8 5.43 7.07 -31.68
CA LYS A 8 4.30 6.18 -31.85
C LYS A 8 4.28 5.18 -30.68
N PHE A 9 3.57 5.51 -29.61
CA PHE A 9 3.49 4.66 -28.42
C PHE A 9 2.55 3.48 -28.67
N LYS A 10 3.07 2.25 -28.53
CA LYS A 10 2.32 0.98 -28.61
C LYS A 10 2.28 0.25 -27.25
N GLY A 11 2.52 0.94 -26.14
CA GLY A 11 2.55 0.38 -24.79
C GLY A 11 1.39 0.85 -23.90
N LEU A 12 1.40 0.41 -22.63
CA LEU A 12 0.55 0.93 -21.55
C LEU A 12 0.94 2.39 -21.24
N ASP A 13 0.02 3.35 -21.26
CA ASP A 13 0.37 4.77 -21.08
C ASP A 13 0.92 5.01 -19.67
N VAL A 14 2.24 5.07 -19.56
CA VAL A 14 2.96 5.27 -18.30
C VAL A 14 2.39 6.49 -17.59
N SER A 15 2.15 7.60 -18.31
CA SER A 15 1.70 8.86 -17.72
C SER A 15 0.34 8.77 -17.02
N SER A 16 -0.50 7.82 -17.43
CA SER A 16 -1.82 7.57 -16.85
C SER A 16 -1.78 6.79 -15.54
N ILE A 17 -0.66 6.13 -15.23
CA ILE A 17 -0.51 5.32 -14.02
C ILE A 17 -0.41 6.24 -12.80
N ASN A 18 -1.24 5.94 -11.79
CA ASN A 18 -1.20 6.58 -10.49
C ASN A 18 0.01 6.06 -9.69
N LEU A 19 0.98 6.94 -9.46
CA LEU A 19 2.20 6.60 -8.73
C LEU A 19 1.93 6.27 -7.25
N GLY A 20 0.84 6.79 -6.68
CA GLY A 20 0.45 6.48 -5.30
C GLY A 20 0.01 5.03 -5.13
N ASP A 21 -0.81 4.53 -6.06
CA ASP A 21 -1.26 3.13 -6.05
C ASP A 21 -0.08 2.20 -6.38
N LEU A 22 0.80 2.61 -7.30
CA LEU A 22 2.03 1.87 -7.59
C LEU A 22 2.96 1.77 -6.36
N MET A 23 3.17 2.87 -5.64
CA MET A 23 3.93 2.87 -4.38
C MET A 23 3.28 1.96 -3.32
N GLU A 24 1.96 1.91 -3.27
CA GLU A 24 1.23 1.00 -2.38
C GLU A 24 1.46 -0.47 -2.75
N GLY A 25 1.43 -0.83 -4.04
CA GLY A 25 1.80 -2.17 -4.51
C GLY A 25 3.26 -2.54 -4.25
N LEU A 26 4.16 -1.57 -4.21
CA LEU A 26 5.57 -1.77 -3.85
C LEU A 26 5.80 -1.90 -2.34
N SER A 27 4.81 -1.57 -1.49
CA SER A 27 4.98 -1.47 -0.03
C SER A 27 5.58 -2.74 0.57
N ASP A 28 5.06 -3.93 0.20
CA ASP A 28 5.53 -5.20 0.74
C ASP A 28 6.99 -5.50 0.36
N SER A 29 7.37 -5.20 -0.89
CA SER A 29 8.75 -5.38 -1.35
C SER A 29 9.71 -4.39 -0.70
N LEU A 30 9.29 -3.14 -0.51
CA LEU A 30 10.13 -2.07 0.06
C LEU A 30 10.27 -2.19 1.58
N LEU A 31 9.22 -2.62 2.28
CA LEU A 31 9.18 -2.73 3.73
C LEU A 31 9.50 -4.14 4.24
N SER A 32 9.80 -5.10 3.35
CA SER A 32 10.18 -6.45 3.73
C SER A 32 11.35 -6.44 4.71
N SER A 33 11.16 -7.11 5.85
CA SER A 33 12.16 -7.20 6.92
C SER A 33 13.28 -8.21 6.64
N GLY A 34 13.16 -8.97 5.55
CA GLY A 34 14.05 -10.09 5.24
C GLY A 34 13.92 -11.28 6.20
N TYR A 35 12.81 -11.37 6.97
CA TYR A 35 12.60 -12.42 7.97
C TYR A 35 12.42 -13.82 7.36
N ASP A 36 11.92 -13.92 6.13
CA ASP A 36 11.83 -15.18 5.37
C ASP A 36 13.19 -15.69 4.86
N ASP A 37 14.30 -15.02 5.19
CA ASP A 37 15.61 -15.59 4.93
C ASP A 37 15.80 -16.86 5.76
N ASP A 38 16.33 -17.89 5.09
CA ASP A 38 16.85 -19.15 5.64
C ASP A 38 18.03 -18.94 6.63
N TYR A 39 18.02 -17.88 7.44
CA TYR A 39 19.04 -17.56 8.42
C TYR A 39 19.33 -18.73 9.36
N TYR A 40 18.29 -19.50 9.72
CA TYR A 40 18.43 -20.71 10.53
C TYR A 40 19.23 -21.82 9.83
N TRP A 41 19.28 -21.83 8.49
CA TRP A 41 19.95 -22.86 7.69
C TRP A 41 21.29 -22.39 7.10
N THR A 42 21.37 -21.14 6.61
CA THR A 42 22.54 -20.61 5.91
C THR A 42 23.47 -19.81 6.83
N ARG A 43 22.97 -19.30 7.97
CA ARG A 43 23.64 -18.28 8.82
C ARG A 43 24.08 -17.03 8.05
N GLU A 44 23.61 -16.85 6.83
CA GLU A 44 23.86 -15.68 6.01
C GLU A 44 22.57 -14.86 5.99
N ARG A 45 22.64 -13.62 6.48
CA ARG A 45 21.59 -12.64 6.18
C ARG A 45 21.75 -12.25 4.73
N ARG A 46 20.75 -12.47 3.88
CA ARG A 46 20.77 -11.86 2.56
C ARG A 46 20.41 -10.39 2.75
N PRO A 47 21.31 -9.46 2.39
CA PRO A 47 20.95 -8.05 2.42
C PRO A 47 19.79 -7.83 1.45
N GLN A 48 18.89 -6.90 1.80
CA GLN A 48 17.81 -6.50 0.92
C GLN A 48 18.38 -6.05 -0.42
N ASP A 49 17.89 -6.65 -1.50
CA ASP A 49 18.36 -6.35 -2.85
C ASP A 49 17.85 -4.96 -3.25
N THR A 50 18.75 -3.98 -3.16
CA THR A 50 18.51 -2.56 -3.50
C THR A 50 18.98 -2.24 -4.91
N SER A 51 19.22 -3.25 -5.75
CA SER A 51 19.59 -3.05 -7.15
C SER A 51 18.42 -2.51 -7.97
N LEU A 52 18.74 -1.83 -9.08
CA LEU A 52 17.72 -1.41 -10.04
C LEU A 52 16.95 -2.59 -10.66
N ASP A 53 17.59 -3.75 -10.78
CA ASP A 53 16.93 -4.95 -11.33
C ASP A 53 15.87 -5.49 -10.36
N ALA A 54 16.16 -5.49 -9.05
CA ALA A 54 15.16 -5.83 -8.02
C ALA A 54 13.99 -4.84 -8.02
N LEU A 55 14.26 -3.54 -8.16
CA LEU A 55 13.21 -2.52 -8.27
C LEU A 55 12.32 -2.73 -9.50
N ARG A 56 12.92 -3.05 -10.66
CA ARG A 56 12.17 -3.36 -11.89
C ARG A 56 11.28 -4.58 -11.71
N GLN A 57 11.78 -5.62 -11.04
CA GLN A 57 11.00 -6.82 -10.75
C GLN A 57 9.82 -6.52 -9.82
N ALA A 58 10.06 -5.74 -8.75
CA ALA A 58 9.00 -5.33 -7.83
C ALA A 58 7.93 -4.48 -8.53
N LEU A 59 8.34 -3.56 -9.42
CA LEU A 59 7.43 -2.76 -10.25
C LEU A 59 6.60 -3.63 -11.19
N LEU A 60 7.24 -4.60 -11.86
CA LEU A 60 6.53 -5.52 -12.74
C LEU A 60 5.46 -6.31 -11.96
N GLN A 61 5.81 -6.83 -10.79
CA GLN A 61 4.89 -7.57 -9.94
C GLN A 61 3.74 -6.67 -9.47
N ALA A 62 4.02 -5.46 -8.98
CA ALA A 62 2.98 -4.52 -8.54
C ALA A 62 2.01 -4.13 -9.68
N LEU A 63 2.50 -4.03 -10.91
CA LEU A 63 1.64 -3.75 -12.07
C LEU A 63 0.77 -4.95 -12.46
N MET A 64 1.26 -6.17 -12.27
CA MET A 64 0.49 -7.40 -12.49
C MET A 64 -0.58 -7.58 -11.41
N ASP A 65 -0.24 -7.33 -10.16
CA ASP A 65 -1.17 -7.46 -9.02
C ASP A 65 -2.34 -6.45 -9.08
N GLN A 66 -2.15 -5.34 -9.80
CA GLN A 66 -3.18 -4.31 -10.01
C GLN A 66 -3.97 -4.49 -11.31
N ASP A 67 -3.81 -5.61 -12.01
CA ASP A 67 -4.41 -5.88 -13.34
C ASP A 67 -4.09 -4.77 -14.38
N LEU A 68 -3.00 -4.01 -14.18
CA LEU A 68 -2.53 -2.98 -15.12
C LEU A 68 -1.69 -3.61 -16.25
N LEU A 69 -1.13 -4.79 -16.01
CA LEU A 69 -0.29 -5.53 -16.94
C LEU A 69 -0.56 -7.03 -16.84
N ASP A 70 -0.97 -7.63 -17.96
CA ASP A 70 -1.14 -9.08 -18.07
C ASP A 70 0.10 -9.77 -18.65
N GLU A 71 0.25 -11.06 -18.40
CA GLU A 71 1.33 -11.90 -18.96
C GLU A 71 1.40 -11.81 -20.49
N HIS A 72 0.25 -11.77 -21.17
CA HIS A 72 0.20 -11.62 -22.62
C HIS A 72 0.83 -10.32 -23.10
N ARG A 73 0.61 -9.22 -22.38
CA ARG A 73 1.15 -7.91 -22.71
C ARG A 73 2.65 -7.85 -22.46
N VAL A 74 3.11 -8.45 -21.36
CA VAL A 74 4.54 -8.63 -21.06
C VAL A 74 5.23 -9.40 -22.19
N GLN A 75 4.64 -10.51 -22.66
CA GLN A 75 5.18 -11.28 -23.78
C GLN A 75 5.22 -10.47 -25.08
N GLU A 76 4.19 -9.67 -25.40
CA GLU A 76 4.16 -8.78 -26.56
C GLU A 76 5.32 -7.78 -26.52
N MET A 77 5.55 -7.14 -25.37
CA MET A 77 6.61 -6.15 -25.17
C MET A 77 8.02 -6.76 -25.23
N LEU A 78 8.16 -8.04 -24.87
CA LEU A 78 9.42 -8.79 -25.00
C LEU A 78 9.64 -9.34 -26.41
N ALA A 79 8.56 -9.68 -27.13
CA ALA A 79 8.62 -10.26 -28.48
C ALA A 79 9.25 -9.31 -29.51
N GLU A 80 9.11 -8.00 -29.31
CA GLU A 80 9.77 -6.98 -30.14
C GLU A 80 11.31 -7.08 -30.10
N ASN A 81 11.88 -7.73 -29.08
CA ASN A 81 13.31 -7.83 -28.84
C ASN A 81 13.78 -9.29 -28.66
N GLU A 82 13.27 -10.21 -29.46
CA GLU A 82 13.64 -11.64 -29.43
C GLU A 82 13.42 -12.32 -28.07
N GLY A 83 12.51 -11.79 -27.24
CA GLY A 83 12.26 -12.30 -25.88
C GLY A 83 13.29 -11.85 -24.84
N LYS A 84 14.25 -10.98 -25.19
CA LYS A 84 15.23 -10.44 -24.24
C LYS A 84 14.68 -9.21 -23.54
N PHE A 85 14.83 -9.17 -22.21
CA PHE A 85 14.44 -8.01 -21.42
C PHE A 85 15.26 -6.76 -21.75
N LYS A 86 16.59 -6.89 -21.87
CA LYS A 86 17.48 -5.76 -22.13
C LYS A 86 17.26 -5.18 -23.52
N GLY A 87 16.83 -3.91 -23.60
CA GLY A 87 16.47 -3.20 -24.82
C GLY A 87 15.03 -3.46 -25.28
N SER A 88 14.19 -4.09 -24.46
CA SER A 88 12.77 -4.27 -24.76
C SER A 88 11.95 -3.03 -24.43
N ALA A 89 10.76 -2.93 -25.05
CA ALA A 89 9.77 -1.91 -24.68
C ALA A 89 9.37 -2.01 -23.19
N LEU A 90 9.44 -3.20 -22.59
CA LEU A 90 9.16 -3.42 -21.18
C LEU A 90 10.20 -2.74 -20.29
N GLU A 91 11.49 -2.89 -20.60
CA GLU A 91 12.55 -2.23 -19.85
C GLU A 91 12.44 -0.70 -19.97
N GLU A 92 12.15 -0.17 -21.16
CA GLU A 92 11.94 1.26 -21.37
C GLU A 92 10.78 1.80 -20.53
N MET A 93 9.65 1.08 -20.49
CA MET A 93 8.49 1.44 -19.68
C MET A 93 8.81 1.45 -18.18
N LEU A 94 9.48 0.41 -17.68
CA LEU A 94 9.87 0.32 -16.27
C LEU A 94 10.87 1.42 -15.89
N ASN A 95 11.83 1.74 -16.78
CA ASN A 95 12.77 2.85 -16.56
C ASN A 95 12.04 4.20 -16.50
N GLN A 96 11.04 4.44 -17.37
CA GLN A 96 10.22 5.65 -17.31
C GLN A 96 9.42 5.76 -16.01
N LEU A 97 8.92 4.64 -15.47
CA LEU A 97 8.26 4.62 -14.16
C LEU A 97 9.22 4.95 -13.03
N ILE A 98 10.43 4.38 -13.05
CA ILE A 98 11.47 4.68 -12.07
C ILE A 98 11.84 6.18 -12.13
N GLU A 99 12.03 6.73 -13.32
CA GLU A 99 12.30 8.16 -13.51
C GLU A 99 11.19 9.02 -12.91
N ARG A 100 9.91 8.68 -13.16
CA ARG A 100 8.78 9.40 -12.56
C ARG A 100 8.72 9.29 -11.04
N LEU A 101 9.03 8.12 -10.47
CA LEU A 101 9.12 7.95 -9.01
C LEU A 101 10.24 8.79 -8.40
N ILE A 102 11.34 9.00 -9.12
CA ILE A 102 12.44 9.87 -8.70
C ILE A 102 12.06 11.35 -8.86
N GLU A 103 11.41 11.73 -9.96
CA GLU A 103 10.95 13.11 -10.22
C GLU A 103 9.92 13.56 -9.18
N GLU A 104 9.00 12.68 -8.81
CA GLU A 104 8.07 12.91 -7.70
C GLU A 104 8.77 12.83 -6.33
N GLY A 105 10.01 12.37 -6.27
CA GLY A 105 10.80 12.31 -5.04
C GLY A 105 10.37 11.21 -4.09
N TYR A 106 9.81 10.10 -4.58
CA TYR A 106 9.57 8.90 -3.79
C TYR A 106 10.85 8.08 -3.60
N LEU A 107 11.66 7.99 -4.66
CA LEU A 107 12.91 7.24 -4.71
C LEU A 107 14.10 8.15 -5.02
N THR A 108 15.29 7.72 -4.60
CA THR A 108 16.56 8.34 -5.00
C THR A 108 17.56 7.25 -5.40
N LEU A 109 18.50 7.60 -6.27
CA LEU A 109 19.54 6.69 -6.72
C LEU A 109 20.88 7.07 -6.11
N ARG A 110 21.55 6.11 -5.48
CA ARG A 110 22.91 6.27 -4.98
C ARG A 110 23.86 5.38 -5.77
N GLU A 111 24.92 6.00 -6.30
CA GLU A 111 26.04 5.27 -6.86
C GLU A 111 26.87 4.70 -5.69
N GLU A 112 26.97 3.38 -5.61
CA GLU A 112 27.85 2.74 -4.65
C GLU A 112 29.29 2.86 -5.16
N GLN A 113 30.04 3.83 -4.62
CA GLN A 113 31.47 3.89 -4.86
C GLN A 113 32.10 2.62 -4.25
N VAL A 114 32.47 1.68 -5.10
CA VAL A 114 33.27 0.52 -4.71
C VAL A 114 34.58 1.06 -4.13
N ARG A 115 34.66 1.16 -2.79
CA ARG A 115 35.91 1.42 -2.09
C ARG A 115 36.81 0.24 -2.37
N GLN A 116 37.67 0.36 -3.38
CA GLN A 116 38.76 -0.57 -3.61
C GLN A 116 39.60 -0.62 -2.32
N GLN A 117 39.43 -1.66 -1.50
CA GLN A 117 40.50 -2.07 -0.61
C GLN A 117 41.65 -2.49 -1.51
N GLN A 118 42.60 -1.57 -1.70
CA GLN A 118 43.88 -1.85 -2.34
C GLN A 118 44.59 -2.93 -1.53
N GLN A 119 44.32 -4.20 -1.83
CA GLN A 119 45.29 -5.25 -1.59
C GLN A 119 46.40 -5.06 -2.64
N GLN A 120 47.43 -4.31 -2.24
CA GLN A 120 48.73 -4.33 -2.90
C GLN A 120 49.25 -5.77 -2.93
N ARG A 121 49.06 -6.44 -4.07
CA ARG A 121 49.90 -7.56 -4.47
C ARG A 121 50.21 -7.45 -5.97
N GLY A 122 51.47 -7.09 -6.23
CA GLY A 122 52.27 -7.74 -7.27
C GLY A 122 51.98 -7.37 -8.72
N ASN A 123 52.72 -6.36 -9.20
CA ASN A 123 53.48 -6.36 -10.45
C ASN A 123 52.90 -7.14 -11.66
N GLY A 124 52.28 -6.42 -12.61
CA GLY A 124 52.03 -6.91 -13.96
C GLY A 124 50.93 -6.14 -14.71
N ASN A 125 51.34 -5.42 -15.77
CA ASN A 125 50.59 -4.77 -16.87
C ASN A 125 49.33 -3.91 -16.56
N PRO A 126 49.20 -2.72 -17.17
CA PRO A 126 47.94 -1.97 -17.15
C PRO A 126 46.96 -2.63 -18.13
N GLU A 127 46.19 -3.61 -17.66
CA GLU A 127 44.92 -3.96 -18.31
C GLU A 127 43.97 -2.77 -18.13
N ILE A 128 43.50 -2.23 -19.26
CA ILE A 128 42.33 -1.36 -19.29
C ILE A 128 41.16 -2.26 -18.90
N SER A 129 40.84 -2.31 -17.61
CA SER A 129 39.64 -2.95 -17.13
C SER A 129 38.45 -2.21 -17.73
N GLU A 130 37.52 -2.95 -18.35
CA GLU A 130 36.21 -2.43 -18.68
C GLU A 130 35.64 -1.72 -17.44
N PRO A 131 35.02 -0.54 -17.59
CA PRO A 131 34.41 0.12 -16.46
C PRO A 131 33.40 -0.85 -15.86
N LEU A 132 33.68 -1.31 -14.63
CA LEU A 132 32.76 -2.12 -13.84
C LEU A 132 31.36 -1.48 -13.95
N PRO A 133 30.29 -2.27 -14.13
CA PRO A 133 28.95 -1.71 -14.16
C PRO A 133 28.79 -0.81 -12.92
N ARG A 134 28.39 0.44 -13.13
CA ARG A 134 28.10 1.34 -12.03
C ARG A 134 27.02 0.66 -11.21
N ASN A 135 27.37 0.19 -10.02
CA ASN A 135 26.40 -0.39 -9.09
C ASN A 135 25.57 0.76 -8.54
N VAL A 136 24.44 1.04 -9.20
CA VAL A 136 23.45 2.00 -8.76
C VAL A 136 22.45 1.27 -7.89
N LYS A 137 22.29 1.76 -6.66
CA LYS A 137 21.27 1.29 -5.72
C LYS A 137 20.16 2.32 -5.60
N PHE A 138 18.94 1.85 -5.41
CA PHE A 138 17.83 2.73 -5.06
C PHE A 138 17.71 2.85 -3.54
N GLU A 139 17.26 4.00 -3.07
CA GLU A 139 16.85 4.24 -1.69
C GLU A 139 15.47 4.89 -1.68
N VAL A 140 14.62 4.48 -0.74
CA VAL A 140 13.34 5.16 -0.48
C VAL A 140 13.64 6.46 0.25
N THR A 141 13.08 7.56 -0.25
CA THR A 141 13.24 8.89 0.37
C THR A 141 12.37 9.02 1.63
N GLU A 142 12.57 10.10 2.40
CA GLU A 142 11.69 10.45 3.53
C GLU A 142 10.24 10.63 3.06
N LYS A 143 10.01 11.31 1.94
CA LYS A 143 8.66 11.47 1.34
C LYS A 143 8.03 10.11 1.02
N GLY A 144 8.81 9.19 0.44
CA GLY A 144 8.34 7.84 0.13
C GLY A 144 8.01 7.04 1.37
N LEU A 145 8.85 7.11 2.39
CA LEU A 145 8.62 6.42 3.65
C LEU A 145 7.38 6.98 4.38
N ASP A 146 7.20 8.31 4.41
CA ASP A 146 6.03 8.96 5.01
C ASP A 146 4.74 8.58 4.27
N PHE A 147 4.79 8.54 2.93
CA PHE A 147 3.65 8.13 2.11
C PHE A 147 3.26 6.68 2.37
N LEU A 148 4.23 5.76 2.35
CA LEU A 148 4.02 4.35 2.67
C LEU A 148 3.48 4.18 4.10
N GLY A 149 4.05 4.88 5.08
CA GLY A 149 3.60 4.84 6.47
C GLY A 149 2.14 5.29 6.63
N TYR A 150 1.77 6.39 5.98
CA TYR A 150 0.39 6.89 5.98
C TYR A 150 -0.58 5.90 5.33
N LYS A 151 -0.23 5.36 4.15
CA LYS A 151 -1.07 4.40 3.43
C LYS A 151 -1.23 3.09 4.18
N THR A 152 -0.14 2.51 4.69
CA THR A 152 -0.18 1.29 5.50
C THR A 152 -1.04 1.47 6.74
N LEU A 153 -0.91 2.60 7.44
CA LEU A 153 -1.77 2.90 8.60
C LEU A 153 -3.25 3.00 8.20
N ARG A 154 -3.55 3.73 7.11
CA ARG A 154 -4.92 3.88 6.60
C ARG A 154 -5.53 2.52 6.23
N ASN A 155 -4.78 1.67 5.54
CA ASN A 155 -5.24 0.34 5.15
C ASN A 155 -5.45 -0.59 6.35
N LEU A 156 -4.55 -0.56 7.34
CA LEU A 156 -4.70 -1.31 8.58
C LEU A 156 -5.98 -0.92 9.33
N LEU A 157 -6.32 0.37 9.35
CA LEU A 157 -7.49 0.87 10.07
C LEU A 157 -8.80 0.73 9.27
N GLY A 158 -8.75 0.75 7.93
CA GLY A 158 -9.95 0.70 7.08
C GLY A 158 -10.35 -0.66 6.51
N SER A 159 -9.45 -1.66 6.50
CA SER A 159 -9.73 -2.95 5.85
C SER A 159 -10.59 -3.93 6.67
N LEU A 160 -10.95 -3.60 7.92
CA LEU A 160 -11.59 -4.54 8.84
C LEU A 160 -13.14 -4.50 8.76
N GLY A 161 -13.66 -4.80 7.56
CA GLY A 161 -15.01 -5.34 7.35
C GLY A 161 -16.21 -4.40 7.56
N LYS A 162 -17.41 -5.01 7.52
CA LYS A 162 -18.72 -4.37 7.73
C LYS A 162 -18.96 -4.14 9.23
N SER A 163 -18.28 -3.17 9.84
CA SER A 163 -18.51 -2.79 11.25
C SER A 163 -19.52 -1.63 11.35
N SER A 164 -19.82 -1.06 12.53
CA SER A 164 -20.69 0.13 12.62
C SER A 164 -20.18 1.30 11.75
N PHE A 165 -21.06 2.24 11.36
CA PHE A 165 -20.66 3.45 10.63
C PHE A 165 -19.52 4.21 11.34
N GLY A 166 -18.51 4.63 10.59
CA GLY A 166 -17.34 5.36 11.09
C GLY A 166 -16.71 6.28 10.04
N ARG A 167 -15.39 6.47 10.08
CA ARG A 167 -14.64 7.39 9.20
C ARG A 167 -13.58 6.70 8.35
N HIS A 168 -13.55 5.38 8.36
CA HIS A 168 -12.62 4.62 7.54
C HIS A 168 -13.24 4.31 6.20
N ASP A 169 -12.59 4.75 5.13
CA ASP A 169 -13.01 4.41 3.78
C ASP A 169 -12.88 2.90 3.59
N THR A 170 -13.94 2.30 3.07
CA THR A 170 -13.96 0.88 2.74
C THR A 170 -14.27 0.69 1.26
N PRO A 171 -13.85 -0.41 0.64
CA PRO A 171 -14.23 -0.72 -0.73
C PRO A 171 -15.72 -1.13 -0.86
N GLN A 172 -16.45 -1.21 0.25
CA GLN A 172 -17.87 -1.56 0.22
C GLN A 172 -18.73 -0.31 -0.02
N LEU A 173 -19.81 -0.51 -0.79
CA LEU A 173 -20.87 0.48 -0.93
C LEU A 173 -21.98 0.15 0.07
N SER A 174 -22.61 1.18 0.61
CA SER A 174 -23.79 1.09 1.47
C SER A 174 -24.89 2.00 0.95
N THR A 175 -26.13 1.64 1.21
CA THR A 175 -27.27 2.53 0.91
C THR A 175 -27.38 3.54 2.06
N GLY A 176 -27.08 4.82 1.78
CA GLY A 176 -27.08 5.91 2.75
C GLY A 176 -27.73 7.17 2.18
N VAL A 177 -27.60 8.32 2.86
CA VAL A 177 -28.19 9.59 2.41
C VAL A 177 -27.29 10.33 1.40
N GLU A 178 -25.97 10.12 1.45
CA GLU A 178 -25.00 10.78 0.55
C GLU A 178 -24.74 9.94 -0.70
N ALA A 179 -25.54 10.15 -1.76
CA ALA A 179 -25.42 9.41 -3.01
C ALA A 179 -24.10 9.74 -3.74
N ALA A 180 -23.19 8.75 -3.85
CA ALA A 180 -21.90 8.89 -4.52
C ALA A 180 -21.78 8.02 -5.78
N ALA A 181 -22.57 6.94 -5.88
CA ALA A 181 -22.47 5.96 -6.94
C ALA A 181 -23.79 5.76 -7.72
N ALA A 182 -23.71 4.97 -8.79
CA ALA A 182 -24.86 4.58 -9.60
C ALA A 182 -25.92 3.88 -8.74
N SER A 183 -27.19 4.03 -9.11
CA SER A 183 -28.28 3.39 -8.38
C SER A 183 -28.28 1.87 -8.60
N LYS A 184 -28.64 1.14 -7.55
CA LYS A 184 -28.76 -0.33 -7.54
C LYS A 184 -30.23 -0.70 -7.36
N ALA A 185 -30.66 -1.83 -7.93
CA ALA A 185 -31.96 -2.43 -7.59
C ALA A 185 -32.05 -2.70 -6.08
N TYR A 186 -33.20 -2.37 -5.50
CA TYR A 186 -33.47 -2.51 -4.07
C TYR A 186 -33.50 -3.98 -3.65
N GLU A 187 -32.75 -4.31 -2.60
CA GLU A 187 -32.80 -5.61 -1.94
C GLU A 187 -33.29 -5.47 -0.49
N PHE A 188 -33.92 -6.52 0.04
CA PHE A 188 -34.40 -6.52 1.41
C PHE A 188 -33.22 -6.31 2.40
N GLY A 189 -33.30 -5.24 3.20
CA GLY A 189 -32.25 -4.83 4.13
C GLY A 189 -31.56 -3.52 3.73
N ASP A 190 -31.70 -3.09 2.47
CA ASP A 190 -31.22 -1.79 2.02
C ASP A 190 -32.04 -0.64 2.66
N THR A 191 -31.40 0.51 2.85
CA THR A 191 -32.11 1.73 3.28
C THR A 191 -32.93 2.27 2.12
N ILE A 192 -34.15 2.74 2.42
CA ILE A 192 -35.07 3.27 1.42
C ILE A 192 -34.65 4.71 1.04
N ASN A 193 -33.49 4.85 0.39
CA ASN A 193 -33.09 6.07 -0.31
C ASN A 193 -33.30 5.88 -1.82
N LEU A 194 -34.57 5.99 -2.25
CA LEU A 194 -34.97 5.66 -3.61
C LEU A 194 -34.43 6.66 -4.63
N ASP A 195 -33.83 6.14 -5.70
CA ASP A 195 -33.62 6.89 -6.93
C ASP A 195 -34.94 6.93 -7.70
N VAL A 196 -35.68 8.02 -7.49
CA VAL A 196 -37.00 8.22 -8.10
C VAL A 196 -36.91 8.21 -9.63
N ASN A 197 -35.85 8.75 -10.21
CA ASN A 197 -35.72 8.84 -11.67
C ASN A 197 -35.54 7.43 -12.27
N THR A 198 -34.56 6.69 -11.75
CA THR A 198 -34.27 5.32 -12.24
C THR A 198 -35.43 4.37 -11.95
N THR A 199 -36.09 4.52 -10.79
CA THR A 199 -37.28 3.75 -10.43
C THR A 199 -38.43 4.00 -11.40
N LEU A 200 -38.74 5.27 -11.70
CA LEU A 200 -39.80 5.61 -12.65
C LEU A 200 -39.45 5.17 -14.08
N LEU A 201 -38.18 5.32 -14.50
CA LEU A 201 -37.72 4.84 -15.80
C LEU A 201 -37.86 3.32 -15.94
N SER A 202 -37.50 2.54 -14.91
CA SER A 202 -37.68 1.08 -14.91
C SER A 202 -39.16 0.71 -15.08
N ALA A 203 -40.04 1.34 -14.31
CA ALA A 203 -41.48 1.09 -14.40
C ALA A 203 -42.07 1.50 -15.76
N ILE A 204 -41.63 2.63 -16.33
CA ILE A 204 -42.05 3.08 -17.67
C ILE A 204 -41.52 2.13 -18.75
N GLN A 205 -40.29 1.61 -18.61
CA GLN A 205 -39.75 0.61 -19.53
C GLN A 205 -40.56 -0.70 -19.50
N ARG A 206 -41.04 -1.12 -18.32
CA ARG A 206 -41.85 -2.33 -18.15
C ARG A 206 -43.28 -2.17 -18.68
N GLU A 207 -43.98 -1.10 -18.33
CA GLU A 207 -45.41 -0.94 -18.63
C GLU A 207 -45.74 0.00 -19.80
N GLY A 208 -44.76 0.78 -20.23
CA GLY A 208 -44.96 1.93 -21.10
C GLY A 208 -45.54 3.14 -20.36
N LEU A 209 -45.71 4.24 -21.08
CA LEU A 209 -46.18 5.51 -20.51
C LEU A 209 -47.72 5.50 -20.35
N LYS A 210 -48.21 4.67 -19.42
CA LYS A 210 -49.63 4.54 -19.05
C LYS A 210 -49.84 5.11 -17.65
N MET A 211 -50.98 5.78 -17.45
CA MET A 211 -51.36 6.37 -16.16
C MET A 211 -52.63 5.70 -15.64
N PRO A 212 -52.69 5.30 -14.35
CA PRO A 212 -51.61 5.36 -13.36
C PRO A 212 -50.49 4.33 -13.66
N LEU A 213 -49.24 4.71 -13.38
CA LEU A 213 -48.08 3.83 -13.51
C LEU A 213 -48.08 2.86 -12.32
N ASN A 214 -48.10 1.55 -12.58
CA ASN A 214 -48.06 0.55 -11.53
C ASN A 214 -46.59 0.24 -11.19
N LEU A 215 -46.16 0.54 -9.96
CA LEU A 215 -44.79 0.30 -9.49
C LEU A 215 -44.69 -1.08 -8.85
N GLU A 216 -43.77 -1.91 -9.34
CA GLU A 216 -43.46 -3.21 -8.73
C GLU A 216 -42.16 -3.15 -7.92
N TYR A 217 -41.97 -4.14 -7.04
CA TYR A 217 -40.77 -4.23 -6.21
C TYR A 217 -39.47 -4.29 -7.04
N SER A 218 -39.52 -4.94 -8.22
CA SER A 218 -38.39 -5.02 -9.16
C SER A 218 -38.02 -3.68 -9.81
N ASP A 219 -38.93 -2.70 -9.79
CA ASP A 219 -38.66 -1.38 -10.35
C ASP A 219 -37.93 -0.48 -9.36
N LEU A 220 -37.92 -0.83 -8.06
CA LEU A 220 -37.34 0.00 -7.03
C LEU A 220 -35.82 0.02 -7.12
N HIS A 221 -35.26 1.22 -7.28
CA HIS A 221 -33.83 1.45 -7.27
C HIS A 221 -33.47 2.39 -6.11
N VAL A 222 -32.36 2.10 -5.45
CA VAL A 222 -31.83 2.89 -4.33
C VAL A 222 -30.47 3.48 -4.68
N HIS A 223 -30.21 4.67 -4.14
CA HIS A 223 -28.92 5.31 -4.24
C HIS A 223 -27.86 4.54 -3.44
N GLN A 224 -26.69 4.39 -4.05
CA GLN A 224 -25.51 3.85 -3.39
C GLN A 224 -24.63 4.99 -2.88
N CYS A 225 -24.08 4.78 -1.70
CA CYS A 225 -23.22 5.69 -0.97
C CYS A 225 -21.94 4.95 -0.58
N ASP A 226 -20.86 5.69 -0.37
CA ASP A 226 -19.63 5.10 0.13
C ASP A 226 -19.86 4.62 1.56
N TYR A 227 -19.43 3.40 1.88
CA TYR A 227 -19.49 2.91 3.24
C TYR A 227 -18.25 3.31 4.01
N GLN A 228 -18.45 4.10 5.06
CA GLN A 228 -17.41 4.37 6.04
C GLN A 228 -17.62 3.51 7.28
N SER A 229 -16.60 2.74 7.64
CA SER A 229 -16.62 1.79 8.76
C SER A 229 -15.95 2.39 9.99
N SER A 230 -16.34 1.93 11.17
CA SER A 230 -15.70 2.24 12.45
C SER A 230 -14.63 1.21 12.78
N CYS A 231 -13.58 1.61 13.47
CA CYS A 231 -12.52 0.68 13.86
C CYS A 231 -12.51 0.49 15.38
N ALA A 232 -12.34 -0.76 15.82
CA ALA A 232 -12.11 -1.11 17.21
C ALA A 232 -10.68 -1.64 17.36
N THR A 233 -9.79 -0.79 17.84
CA THR A 233 -8.36 -1.09 17.97
C THR A 233 -8.02 -1.52 19.40
N VAL A 234 -7.37 -2.66 19.56
CA VAL A 234 -6.81 -3.11 20.83
C VAL A 234 -5.29 -3.11 20.73
N VAL A 235 -4.62 -2.26 21.53
CA VAL A 235 -3.16 -2.24 21.62
C VAL A 235 -2.74 -3.07 22.82
N MET A 236 -2.00 -4.14 22.57
CA MET A 236 -1.47 -5.02 23.59
C MET A 236 0.00 -4.69 23.86
N LEU A 237 0.34 -4.40 25.11
CA LEU A 237 1.68 -4.03 25.56
C LEU A 237 2.29 -5.17 26.38
N ASP A 238 3.40 -5.72 25.89
CA ASP A 238 4.17 -6.76 26.58
C ASP A 238 4.90 -6.16 27.79
N CYS A 239 4.68 -6.74 28.97
CA CYS A 239 5.36 -6.41 30.22
C CYS A 239 6.30 -7.53 30.70
N SER A 240 6.56 -8.55 29.87
CA SER A 240 7.37 -9.70 30.21
C SER A 240 8.82 -9.34 30.50
N HIS A 241 9.54 -10.28 31.13
CA HIS A 241 10.95 -10.10 31.46
C HIS A 241 11.83 -9.84 30.23
N SER A 242 11.41 -10.28 29.04
CA SER A 242 12.12 -10.05 27.78
C SER A 242 12.19 -8.56 27.38
N MET A 243 11.25 -7.74 27.87
CA MET A 243 11.14 -6.32 27.53
C MET A 243 12.17 -5.43 28.25
N ILE A 244 12.86 -5.98 29.25
CA ILE A 244 13.93 -5.33 30.03
C ILE A 244 15.22 -6.18 30.07
N LEU A 245 15.27 -7.27 29.31
CA LEU A 245 16.39 -8.21 29.33
C LEU A 245 17.62 -7.60 28.63
N TYR A 246 18.81 -8.07 29.00
CA TYR A 246 20.09 -7.66 28.40
C TYR A 246 20.45 -6.16 28.55
N GLY A 247 19.79 -5.44 29.47
CA GLY A 247 20.05 -4.01 29.71
C GLY A 247 19.45 -3.10 28.65
N GLU A 248 18.55 -3.61 27.81
CA GLU A 248 17.82 -2.84 26.81
C GLU A 248 16.38 -2.59 27.29
N ASP A 249 15.98 -1.32 27.41
CA ASP A 249 14.60 -0.94 27.75
C ASP A 249 13.76 -0.86 26.46
N ARG A 250 13.06 -1.96 26.16
CA ARG A 250 12.15 -2.07 25.01
C ARG A 250 10.74 -1.60 25.36
N PHE A 251 10.40 -1.59 26.64
CA PHE A 251 9.09 -1.19 27.12
C PHE A 251 8.84 0.30 26.99
N THR A 252 9.81 1.15 27.34
CA THR A 252 9.65 2.60 27.23
C THR A 252 9.40 3.06 25.78
N PRO A 253 10.14 2.58 24.76
CA PRO A 253 9.81 2.80 23.35
C PRO A 253 8.39 2.33 23.00
N ALA A 254 8.02 1.09 23.37
CA ALA A 254 6.69 0.55 23.09
C ALA A 254 5.57 1.40 23.71
N LYS A 255 5.75 1.84 24.97
CA LYS A 255 4.84 2.75 25.67
C LYS A 255 4.70 4.10 24.96
N LYS A 256 5.80 4.67 24.47
CA LYS A 256 5.77 5.93 23.69
C LYS A 256 5.00 5.76 22.39
N VAL A 257 5.23 4.67 21.67
CA VAL A 257 4.52 4.36 20.42
C VAL A 257 3.04 4.15 20.69
N ALA A 258 2.67 3.38 21.72
CA ALA A 258 1.27 3.19 22.11
C ALA A 258 0.58 4.50 22.50
N LEU A 259 1.27 5.40 23.21
CA LEU A 259 0.73 6.72 23.54
C LEU A 259 0.53 7.58 22.29
N ALA A 260 1.49 7.58 21.37
CA ALA A 260 1.41 8.33 20.11
C ALA A 260 0.27 7.78 19.23
N LEU A 261 0.17 6.46 19.07
CA LEU A 261 -0.90 5.79 18.33
C LEU A 261 -2.27 6.06 18.95
N ALA A 262 -2.37 6.02 20.28
CA ALA A 262 -3.61 6.34 20.98
C ALA A 262 -4.06 7.78 20.73
N HIS A 263 -3.13 8.73 20.71
CA HIS A 263 -3.43 10.11 20.38
C HIS A 263 -3.86 10.25 18.91
N LEU A 264 -3.13 9.62 17.98
CA LEU A 264 -3.39 9.65 16.55
C LEU A 264 -4.79 9.14 16.18
N ILE A 265 -5.17 7.96 16.70
CA ILE A 265 -6.49 7.36 16.44
C ILE A 265 -7.59 8.28 16.98
N ARG A 266 -7.44 8.80 18.20
CA ARG A 266 -8.45 9.66 18.82
C ARG A 266 -8.62 11.01 18.13
N THR A 267 -7.58 11.56 17.51
CA THR A 267 -7.66 12.85 16.80
C THR A 267 -8.09 12.71 15.35
N GLN A 268 -7.60 11.71 14.62
CA GLN A 268 -7.94 11.52 13.21
C GLN A 268 -9.29 10.80 13.02
N TYR A 269 -9.62 9.83 13.88
CA TYR A 269 -10.80 8.98 13.78
C TYR A 269 -11.71 9.13 15.01
N PRO A 270 -12.33 10.31 15.22
CA PRO A 270 -13.25 10.51 16.33
C PRO A 270 -14.47 9.60 16.15
N GLY A 271 -14.69 8.70 17.12
CA GLY A 271 -15.76 7.70 17.10
C GLY A 271 -15.25 6.26 17.18
N ASP A 272 -13.99 6.03 16.86
CA ASP A 272 -13.36 4.71 17.00
C ASP A 272 -13.18 4.29 18.46
N ALA A 273 -13.25 2.98 18.69
CA ALA A 273 -13.01 2.39 19.99
C ALA A 273 -11.52 2.02 20.12
N LEU A 274 -10.85 2.50 21.16
CA LEU A 274 -9.48 2.13 21.48
C LEU A 274 -9.40 1.54 22.89
N LYS A 275 -8.80 0.35 22.99
CA LYS A 275 -8.51 -0.33 24.26
C LYS A 275 -7.03 -0.62 24.38
N LEU A 276 -6.49 -0.49 25.60
CA LEU A 276 -5.12 -0.88 25.91
C LEU A 276 -5.16 -2.07 26.85
N VAL A 277 -4.33 -3.07 26.57
CA VAL A 277 -4.19 -4.26 27.40
C VAL A 277 -2.72 -4.44 27.73
N LEU A 278 -2.40 -4.57 29.01
CA LEU A 278 -1.08 -5.01 29.44
C LEU A 278 -1.11 -6.53 29.55
N PHE A 279 -0.07 -7.20 29.07
CA PHE A 279 0.03 -8.65 29.21
C PHE A 279 1.40 -9.09 29.71
N HIS A 280 1.35 -10.10 30.57
CA HIS A 280 2.46 -10.92 31.07
C HIS A 280 1.87 -12.32 31.31
N ASP A 281 2.01 -12.88 32.52
CA ASP A 281 1.31 -14.07 32.99
C ASP A 281 -0.23 -13.92 33.02
N SER A 282 -0.74 -12.69 33.14
CA SER A 282 -2.16 -12.34 32.99
C SER A 282 -2.33 -11.20 32.00
N ALA A 283 -3.57 -10.94 31.58
CA ALA A 283 -3.93 -9.82 30.73
C ALA A 283 -4.90 -8.89 31.46
N GLU A 284 -4.58 -7.60 31.51
CA GLU A 284 -5.36 -6.60 32.23
C GLU A 284 -5.67 -5.39 31.34
N GLU A 285 -6.91 -4.92 31.37
CA GLU A 285 -7.28 -3.67 30.70
C GLU A 285 -6.63 -2.49 31.42
N LEU A 286 -5.88 -1.69 30.65
CA LEU A 286 -5.23 -0.49 31.14
C LEU A 286 -6.02 0.76 30.69
N PRO A 287 -6.57 1.55 31.61
CA PRO A 287 -7.10 2.87 31.26
C PRO A 287 -6.00 3.75 30.64
N LEU A 288 -6.29 4.44 29.53
CA LEU A 288 -5.31 5.30 28.83
C LEU A 288 -4.62 6.31 29.76
N ALA A 289 -5.35 6.85 30.75
CA ALA A 289 -4.80 7.77 31.74
C ALA A 289 -3.66 7.18 32.59
N LYS A 290 -3.64 5.85 32.76
CA LYS A 290 -2.61 5.13 33.52
C LYS A 290 -1.40 4.73 32.68
N LEU A 291 -1.49 4.81 31.35
CA LEU A 291 -0.40 4.40 30.45
C LEU A 291 0.94 5.07 30.77
N ALA A 292 0.94 6.38 31.05
CA ALA A 292 2.16 7.11 31.38
C ALA A 292 2.83 6.61 32.68
N THR A 293 2.00 6.21 33.66
CA THR A 293 2.44 5.76 34.99
C THR A 293 2.82 4.28 35.05
N THR A 294 2.48 3.49 34.03
CA THR A 294 2.81 2.07 33.99
C THR A 294 4.32 1.85 33.89
N GLN A 295 4.83 0.94 34.72
CA GLN A 295 6.23 0.52 34.78
C GLN A 295 6.33 -0.98 34.58
N VAL A 296 7.48 -1.41 34.05
CA VAL A 296 7.87 -2.83 34.08
C VAL A 296 8.41 -3.12 35.48
N GLY A 297 7.84 -4.09 36.16
CA GLY A 297 8.17 -4.44 37.53
C GLY A 297 7.58 -5.80 37.90
N PRO A 298 8.06 -6.47 38.96
CA PRO A 298 7.77 -7.87 39.19
C PRO A 298 6.30 -8.00 39.57
N TYR A 299 5.52 -8.63 38.69
CA TYR A 299 4.20 -9.15 39.01
C TYR A 299 4.34 -10.65 39.29
#